data_AF-A0A428X047-F1
#
_entry.id   AF-A0A428X047-F1
#
_cell.length_a   1.000
_cell.length_b   1.000
_cell.length_c   1.000
_cell.angle_alpha   90.00
_cell.angle_beta   90.00
_cell.angle_gamma   90.00
#
_symmetry.space_group_name_H-M   'P 1'
#
loop_
_entity.id
_entity.type
_entity.pdbx_description
1 polymer ?
#
loop_
_entity_poly.entity_id
_entity_poly.type
_entity_poly.pdbx_seq_one_letter_code
_entity_poly.pdbx_strand_id
1 'polypeptide(L)'
;MLGLGTGPFYSISLFGSLITGKPLGSPVGEIAGWAYHLSNGVTFAIMYTLVAGPARWWFGLLWGAALEVAMLLIYPSSSILRPPALIPLVVVSLASHAMFGTVIGLVSRVRSPTRIGVRS
;
A
#
# COMPACT_ATOMS: atom_id res chain seq x y z
N MET A 1 -21.77 8.26 -13.49
CA MET A 1 -21.04 7.36 -12.56
C MET A 1 -19.58 7.74 -12.62
N LEU A 2 -18.98 8.19 -11.52
CA LEU A 2 -17.52 8.40 -11.45
C LEU A 2 -16.86 7.06 -11.76
N GLY A 3 -15.91 6.99 -12.71
CA GLY A 3 -15.29 5.75 -13.21
C GLY A 3 -14.39 5.02 -12.19
N LEU A 4 -14.73 5.05 -10.90
CA LEU A 4 -13.97 4.47 -9.80
C LEU A 4 -13.96 2.93 -9.87
N GLY A 5 -15.06 2.31 -10.30
CA GLY A 5 -15.21 0.85 -10.35
C GLY A 5 -14.55 0.13 -11.53
N THR A 6 -13.81 0.82 -12.41
CA THR A 6 -13.11 0.21 -13.56
C THR A 6 -11.74 0.84 -13.85
N GLY A 7 -11.33 1.84 -13.07
CA GLY A 7 -10.07 2.56 -13.24
C GLY A 7 -8.89 1.93 -12.48
N PRO A 8 -7.78 2.67 -12.31
CA PRO A 8 -6.60 2.18 -11.58
C PRO A 8 -6.89 1.90 -10.09
N PHE A 9 -8.01 2.38 -9.56
CA PHE A 9 -8.46 2.15 -8.19
C PHE A 9 -9.42 0.96 -8.03
N TYR A 10 -9.63 0.17 -9.11
CA TYR A 10 -10.56 -0.96 -9.13
C TYR A 10 -10.45 -1.86 -7.90
N SER A 11 -9.23 -2.20 -7.47
CA SER A 11 -9.04 -3.10 -6.33
C SER A 11 -9.56 -2.51 -5.02
N ILE A 12 -9.49 -1.19 -4.84
CA ILE A 12 -10.02 -0.50 -3.65
C ILE A 12 -11.56 -0.63 -3.65
N SER A 13 -12.20 -0.30 -4.77
CA SER A 13 -13.65 -0.45 -4.95
C SER A 13 -14.11 -1.90 -4.79
N LEU A 14 -13.32 -2.86 -5.27
CA LEU A 14 -13.61 -4.29 -5.15
C LEU A 14 -13.60 -4.74 -3.69
N PHE A 15 -12.58 -4.40 -2.90
CA PHE A 15 -12.57 -4.74 -1.47
C PHE A 15 -13.75 -4.10 -0.73
N GLY A 16 -14.08 -2.85 -1.06
CA GLY A 16 -15.26 -2.18 -0.52
C GLY A 16 -16.56 -2.93 -0.79
N SER A 17 -16.74 -3.40 -2.02
CA SER A 17 -17.86 -4.26 -2.42
C SER A 17 -17.88 -5.57 -1.63
N LEU A 18 -16.74 -6.26 -1.53
CA LEU A 18 -16.61 -7.53 -0.80
C LEU A 18 -16.89 -7.38 0.71
N ILE A 19 -16.46 -6.28 1.32
CA ILE A 19 -16.67 -6.00 2.76
C ILE A 19 -18.14 -5.69 3.05
N THR A 20 -18.80 -4.93 2.17
CA THR A 20 -20.14 -4.36 2.46
C THR A 20 -21.29 -5.12 1.80
N GLY A 21 -20.99 -6.04 0.88
CA GLY A 21 -21.96 -6.72 0.03
C GLY A 21 -22.71 -5.79 -0.93
N LYS A 22 -22.22 -4.55 -1.14
CA LYS A 22 -22.85 -3.57 -2.03
C LYS A 22 -22.23 -3.62 -3.44
N PRO A 23 -22.96 -3.21 -4.49
CA PRO A 23 -22.41 -3.15 -5.84
C PRO A 23 -21.16 -2.26 -5.93
N LEU A 24 -20.29 -2.55 -6.90
CA LEU A 24 -19.13 -1.70 -7.24
C LEU A 24 -19.57 -0.25 -7.49
N GLY A 25 -18.81 0.71 -6.98
CA GLY A 25 -19.12 2.14 -7.10
C GLY A 25 -20.23 2.65 -6.16
N SER A 26 -20.79 1.80 -5.29
CA SER A 26 -21.70 2.26 -4.24
C SER A 26 -20.96 3.15 -3.24
N PRO A 27 -21.54 4.27 -2.75
CA PRO A 27 -20.85 5.18 -1.83
C PRO A 27 -20.34 4.49 -0.56
N VAL A 28 -21.14 3.59 0.00
CA VAL A 28 -20.77 2.81 1.21
C VAL A 28 -19.62 1.85 0.92
N GLY A 29 -19.64 1.18 -0.25
CA GLY A 29 -18.55 0.32 -0.70
C GLY A 29 -17.27 1.11 -0.89
N GLU A 30 -17.31 2.25 -1.58
CA GLU A 30 -16.13 3.10 -1.78
C GLU A 30 -15.52 3.55 -0.44
N ILE A 31 -16.34 4.03 0.50
CA ILE A 31 -15.86 4.43 1.83
C ILE A 31 -15.18 3.26 2.54
N ALA A 32 -15.80 2.07 2.54
CA ALA A 32 -15.24 0.88 3.16
C ALA A 32 -13.92 0.44 2.50
N GLY A 33 -13.86 0.48 1.16
CA GLY A 33 -12.67 0.12 0.39
C GLY A 33 -11.49 1.05 0.70
N TRP A 34 -11.73 2.37 0.73
CA TRP A 34 -10.71 3.35 1.09
C TRP A 34 -10.27 3.24 2.55
N ALA A 35 -11.21 3.02 3.47
CA ALA A 35 -10.88 2.79 4.88
C ALA A 35 -10.02 1.54 5.07
N TYR A 36 -10.36 0.45 4.38
CA TYR A 36 -9.57 -0.78 4.36
C TYR A 36 -8.18 -0.56 3.75
N HIS A 37 -8.08 0.15 2.63
CA HIS A 37 -6.80 0.45 2.00
C HIS A 37 -5.89 1.30 2.89
N LEU A 38 -6.45 2.30 3.57
CA LEU A 38 -5.72 3.11 4.55
C LEU A 38 -5.24 2.26 5.74
N SER A 39 -6.10 1.39 6.27
CA SER A 39 -5.77 0.47 7.36
C SER A 39 -4.61 -0.46 6.99
N ASN A 40 -4.60 -0.99 5.76
CA ASN A 40 -3.49 -1.78 5.23
C ASN A 40 -2.19 -0.97 5.17
N GLY A 41 -2.24 0.26 4.66
CA GLY A 41 -1.07 1.15 4.61
C GLY A 41 -0.47 1.41 5.99
N VAL A 42 -1.31 1.72 6.99
CA VAL A 42 -0.86 1.90 8.39
C VAL A 42 -0.24 0.62 8.94
N THR A 43 -0.87 -0.53 8.70
CA THR A 43 -0.36 -1.82 9.16
C THR A 43 1.00 -2.15 8.55
N PHE A 44 1.18 -1.94 7.24
CA PHE A 44 2.46 -2.14 6.57
C PHE A 44 3.54 -1.17 7.05
N ALA A 45 3.20 0.08 7.38
CA ALA A 45 4.14 1.03 7.96
C ALA A 45 4.60 0.60 9.37
N ILE A 46 3.67 0.08 10.19
CA ILE A 46 3.99 -0.50 11.51
C ILE A 46 4.92 -1.71 11.32
N MET A 47 4.57 -2.64 10.43
CA MET A 47 5.38 -3.82 10.13
C MET A 47 6.79 -3.45 9.68
N TYR A 48 6.93 -2.51 8.75
CA TYR A 48 8.24 -1.99 8.32
C TYR A 48 9.03 -1.44 9.50
N THR A 49 8.39 -0.64 10.37
CA THR A 49 9.05 -0.03 11.53
C THR A 49 9.54 -1.09 12.52
N LEU A 50 8.78 -2.17 12.72
CA LEU A 50 9.17 -3.28 13.60
C LEU A 50 10.30 -4.13 13.00
N VAL A 51 10.30 -4.35 11.69
CA VAL A 51 11.29 -5.20 11.00
C VAL A 51 12.61 -4.47 10.75
N ALA A 52 12.55 -3.21 10.31
CA ALA A 52 13.72 -2.46 9.85
C ALA A 52 14.14 -1.32 10.80
N GLY A 53 13.21 -0.75 11.59
CA GLY A 53 13.52 0.35 12.52
C GLY A 53 14.20 1.54 11.83
N PRO A 54 15.28 2.11 12.41
CA PRO A 54 16.01 3.23 11.82
C PRO A 54 17.04 2.80 10.76
N ALA A 55 16.67 1.87 9.88
CA ALA A 55 17.51 1.40 8.77
C ALA A 55 17.80 2.49 7.73
N ARG A 56 18.52 2.13 6.66
CA ARG A 56 18.71 3.06 5.53
C ARG A 56 17.37 3.32 4.84
N TRP A 57 17.15 4.53 4.31
CA TRP A 57 15.85 4.98 3.77
C TRP A 57 15.40 4.11 2.61
N TRP A 58 16.36 3.59 1.84
CA TRP A 58 16.10 2.71 0.71
C TRP A 58 15.56 1.34 1.14
N PHE A 59 15.68 0.94 2.41
CA PHE A 59 14.97 -0.24 2.92
C PHE A 59 13.45 -0.04 2.84
N GLY A 60 12.98 1.19 3.09
CA GLY A 60 11.58 1.54 2.86
C GLY A 60 11.18 1.43 1.40
N LEU A 61 12.05 1.88 0.47
CA LEU A 61 11.81 1.71 -0.97
C LEU A 61 11.72 0.22 -1.36
N LEU A 62 12.63 -0.62 -0.85
CA LEU A 62 12.58 -2.07 -1.08
C LEU A 62 11.33 -2.70 -0.47
N TRP A 63 10.89 -2.23 0.70
CA TRP A 63 9.64 -2.65 1.32
C TRP A 63 8.44 -2.33 0.42
N GLY A 64 8.35 -1.11 -0.09
CA GLY A 64 7.33 -0.73 -1.07
C GLY A 64 7.37 -1.61 -2.33
N ALA A 65 8.56 -1.85 -2.88
CA ALA A 65 8.73 -2.74 -4.03
C ALA A 65 8.28 -4.19 -3.73
N ALA A 66 8.54 -4.70 -2.52
CA ALA A 66 8.09 -6.03 -2.12
C ALA A 66 6.55 -6.13 -2.06
N LEU A 67 5.88 -5.09 -1.57
CA LEU A 67 4.41 -5.01 -1.58
C LEU A 67 3.84 -5.00 -3.01
N GLU A 68 4.47 -4.24 -3.91
CA GLU A 68 4.09 -4.21 -5.32
C GLU A 68 4.28 -5.58 -5.97
N VAL A 69 5.42 -6.23 -5.76
CA VAL A 69 5.66 -7.59 -6.28
C VAL A 69 4.61 -8.56 -5.76
N ALA A 70 4.26 -8.51 -4.48
CA ALA A 70 3.20 -9.34 -3.92
C ALA A 70 1.86 -9.10 -4.63
N MET A 71 1.49 -7.84 -4.92
CA MET A 71 0.29 -7.53 -5.70
C MET A 71 0.36 -8.09 -7.12
N LEU A 72 1.48 -7.90 -7.82
CA LEU A 72 1.66 -8.37 -9.19
C LEU A 72 1.64 -9.89 -9.32
N LEU A 73 2.01 -10.62 -8.27
CA LEU A 73 1.90 -12.08 -8.21
C LEU A 73 0.46 -12.56 -7.96
N ILE A 74 -0.28 -11.84 -7.12
CA ILE A 74 -1.61 -12.25 -6.65
C ILE A 74 -2.71 -11.81 -7.63
N TYR A 75 -2.70 -10.57 -8.09
CA TYR A 75 -3.86 -9.96 -8.75
C TYR A 75 -4.11 -10.50 -10.15
N PRO A 76 -3.13 -10.56 -11.06
CA PRO A 76 -3.36 -11.06 -12.43
C PRO A 76 -3.79 -12.54 -12.46
N SER A 77 -3.32 -13.31 -11.48
CA SER A 77 -3.55 -14.75 -11.33
C SER A 77 -4.87 -15.08 -10.62
N SER A 78 -5.50 -14.11 -9.96
CA SER A 78 -6.73 -14.31 -9.18
C SER A 78 -7.97 -14.17 -10.05
N SER A 79 -8.90 -15.13 -9.97
CA SER A 79 -10.20 -15.04 -10.63
C SER A 79 -11.11 -13.94 -10.06
N ILE A 80 -10.83 -13.48 -8.84
CA ILE A 80 -11.63 -12.47 -8.14
C ILE A 80 -10.98 -11.09 -8.22
N LEU A 81 -9.65 -11.02 -8.06
CA LEU A 81 -8.92 -9.75 -7.92
C LEU A 81 -8.37 -9.21 -9.25
N ARG A 82 -8.51 -9.96 -10.36
CA ARG A 82 -7.99 -9.54 -11.65
C ARG A 82 -8.60 -8.21 -12.10
N PRO A 83 -7.79 -7.18 -12.35
CA PRO A 83 -8.29 -5.87 -12.76
C PRO A 83 -8.82 -5.89 -14.20
N PRO A 84 -9.82 -5.06 -14.52
CA PRO A 84 -10.28 -4.87 -15.90
C PRO A 84 -9.24 -4.17 -16.78
N ALA A 85 -8.33 -3.38 -16.18
CA ALA A 85 -7.23 -2.71 -16.86
C ALA A 85 -5.93 -2.87 -16.07
N LEU A 86 -5.06 -3.79 -16.51
CA LEU A 86 -3.82 -4.12 -15.80
C LEU A 86 -2.81 -2.97 -15.84
N ILE A 87 -2.54 -2.39 -17.01
CA ILE A 87 -1.49 -1.37 -17.15
C ILE A 87 -1.74 -0.14 -16.25
N PRO A 88 -2.93 0.48 -16.24
CA PRO A 88 -3.18 1.62 -15.35
C PRO A 88 -3.06 1.28 -13.88
N LEU A 89 -3.50 0.07 -13.47
CA LEU A 89 -3.31 -0.41 -12.10
C LEU A 89 -1.81 -0.44 -11.77
N VAL A 90 -1.00 -1.14 -12.58
CA VAL A 90 0.44 -1.33 -12.33
C VAL A 90 1.19 0.00 -12.25
N VAL A 91 0.89 0.95 -13.15
CA VAL A 91 1.57 2.25 -13.15
C VAL A 91 1.28 3.02 -11.86
N VAL A 92 0.01 3.08 -11.45
CA VAL A 92 -0.39 3.78 -10.24
C VAL A 92 0.11 3.05 -8.99
N SER A 93 -0.02 1.73 -8.92
CA SER A 93 0.41 0.93 -7.77
C SER A 93 1.92 1.00 -7.57
N LEU A 94 2.72 0.84 -8.63
CA LEU A 94 4.17 0.93 -8.55
C LEU A 94 4.62 2.32 -8.05
N ALA A 95 4.07 3.39 -8.62
CA ALA A 95 4.40 4.75 -8.21
C ALA A 95 4.01 5.02 -6.75
N SER A 96 2.81 4.60 -6.35
CA SER A 96 2.33 4.75 -4.97
C SER A 96 3.14 3.94 -3.97
N HIS A 97 3.49 2.69 -4.27
CA HIS A 97 4.31 1.85 -3.37
C HIS A 97 5.75 2.37 -3.25
N ALA A 98 6.36 2.83 -4.35
CA ALA A 98 7.68 3.45 -4.29
C ALA A 98 7.68 4.72 -3.45
N MET A 99 6.66 5.58 -3.61
CA MET A 99 6.49 6.79 -2.80
C MET A 99 6.25 6.46 -1.32
N PHE A 100 5.29 5.58 -1.03
CA PHE A 100 4.97 5.12 0.33
C PHE A 100 6.21 4.56 1.03
N GLY A 101 6.90 3.63 0.37
CA GLY A 101 8.12 3.01 0.87
C GLY A 101 9.22 4.03 1.18
N THR A 102 9.45 4.98 0.27
CA THR A 102 10.43 6.05 0.47
C THR A 102 10.08 6.90 1.69
N VAL A 103 8.80 7.30 1.84
CA VAL A 103 8.34 8.13 2.96
C VAL A 103 8.53 7.42 4.30
N ILE A 104 8.09 6.16 4.43
CA ILE A 104 8.24 5.43 5.70
C ILE A 104 9.73 5.19 6.03
N GLY A 105 10.57 4.97 5.02
CA GLY A 105 12.01 4.80 5.22
C GLY A 105 12.71 6.09 5.66
N LEU A 106 12.25 7.25 5.22
CA LEU A 106 12.73 8.54 5.70
C LEU A 106 12.24 8.85 7.12
N VAL A 107 10.96 8.60 7.41
CA VAL A 107 10.37 8.87 8.74
C VAL A 107 10.96 7.95 9.81
N SER A 108 11.17 6.66 9.52
CA SER A 108 11.70 5.71 10.50
C SER A 108 13.17 5.97 10.88
N ARG A 109 13.95 6.56 9.96
CA ARG A 109 15.34 6.96 10.21
C ARG A 109 15.49 7.98 11.33
N VAL A 110 14.51 8.87 11.51
CA VAL A 110 14.59 10.05 12.38
C VAL A 110 14.72 9.68 13.88
N ARG A 111 14.71 8.38 14.23
CA ARG A 111 14.82 7.88 15.60
C ARG A 111 16.05 7.03 15.91
N SER A 112 17.17 7.17 15.21
CA SER A 112 18.44 6.74 15.81
C SER A 112 18.75 7.67 16.97
N PRO A 113 18.74 7.23 18.25
CA PRO A 113 19.28 8.04 19.32
C PRO A 113 20.74 8.27 18.95
N THR A 114 21.12 9.53 18.82
CA THR A 114 22.52 9.94 18.79
C THR A 114 23.23 9.11 19.87
N ARG A 115 24.20 8.27 19.50
CA ARG A 115 25.10 7.65 20.49
C ARG A 115 25.75 8.82 21.23
N ILE A 116 25.21 9.16 22.39
CA ILE A 116 25.87 10.07 23.31
C ILE A 116 27.07 9.26 23.81
N GLY A 117 28.20 9.45 23.14
CA GLY A 117 29.43 8.77 23.46
C GLY A 117 29.81 9.11 24.88
N VAL A 118 29.69 8.13 25.78
CA VAL A 118 30.47 8.10 27.02
C VAL A 118 31.91 7.95 26.58
N ARG A 119 32.63 9.07 26.52
CA ARG A 119 34.09 9.07 26.51
C ARG A 119 34.53 8.81 27.94
N SER A 120 35.00 7.60 28.21
CA SER A 120 35.86 7.26 29.34
C SER A 120 37.30 7.65 29.06
#